data_AF-A0A1H2H1G2-F1
#
_entry.id   AF-A0A1H2H1G2-F1
#
_cell.length_a   1.000
_cell.length_b   1.000
_cell.length_c   1.000
_cell.angle_alpha   90.00
_cell.angle_beta   90.00
_cell.angle_gamma   90.00
#
_symmetry.space_group_name_H-M   'P 1'
#
loop_
_entity.id
_entity.type
_entity.pdbx_description
1 polymer ?
#
loop_
_entity_poly.entity_id
_entity_poly.type
_entity_poly.pdbx_seq_one_letter_code
_entity_poly.pdbx_strand_id
1 'polypeptide(L)'
;MQVSIAFTDRPITVAPPAFPLAQDSEVGAIVDFYGVVRSLENGEPIPGLDYEAYLPMAEKELRRICAELEKDHPCRSVSFLHRLGHVTTREASLHVRVAAKHRAEAFAFAKLLIDRMKEDVPIWKI
;
A
#
# COMPACT_ATOMS: atom_id res chain seq x y z
N MET A 1 4.23 16.07 -1.46
CA MET A 1 3.22 15.01 -1.24
C MET A 1 3.06 14.69 0.25
N GLN A 2 1.85 14.36 0.70
CA GLN A 2 1.61 13.79 2.05
C GLN A 2 1.81 12.27 2.05
N VAL A 3 2.61 11.73 2.97
CA VAL A 3 2.86 10.28 3.05
C VAL A 3 2.51 9.74 4.43
N SER A 4 1.54 8.83 4.48
CA SER A 4 1.16 8.05 5.65
C SER A 4 1.59 6.59 5.46
N ILE A 5 2.36 6.06 6.41
CA ILE A 5 2.80 4.66 6.43
C ILE A 5 2.39 4.10 7.80
N ALA A 6 1.71 2.97 7.78
CA ALA A 6 1.25 2.30 8.99
C ALA A 6 1.38 0.78 8.86
N PHE A 7 1.58 0.15 10.01
CA PHE A 7 1.59 -1.30 10.17
C PHE A 7 0.59 -1.66 11.26
N THR A 8 -0.09 -2.79 11.12
CA THR A 8 -1.12 -3.23 12.08
C THR A 8 -1.14 -4.74 12.23
N ASP A 9 -1.56 -5.24 13.37
CA ASP A 9 -1.89 -6.66 13.61
C ASP A 9 -3.39 -6.95 13.41
N ARG A 10 -4.20 -5.93 13.07
CA ARG A 10 -5.65 -6.03 12.92
C ARG A 10 -6.08 -6.12 11.45
N PRO A 11 -7.30 -6.63 11.16
CA PRO A 11 -7.85 -6.58 9.81
C PRO A 11 -7.84 -5.16 9.22
N ILE A 12 -7.40 -5.06 7.97
CA ILE A 12 -7.37 -3.78 7.24
C ILE A 12 -8.81 -3.33 6.99
N THR A 13 -9.19 -2.21 7.63
CA THR A 13 -10.46 -1.52 7.40
C THR A 13 -10.15 -0.09 7.02
N VAL A 14 -10.45 0.28 5.77
CA VAL A 14 -10.17 1.62 5.23
C VAL A 14 -11.47 2.26 4.80
N ALA A 15 -11.72 3.47 5.29
CA ALA A 15 -12.89 4.22 4.85
C ALA A 15 -12.77 4.57 3.35
N PRO A 16 -13.86 4.48 2.59
CA PRO A 16 -13.88 4.99 1.22
C PRO A 16 -13.55 6.49 1.22
N PRO A 17 -13.03 7.05 0.12
CA PRO A 17 -12.88 8.49 -0.01
C PRO A 17 -14.23 9.18 0.20
N ALA A 18 -14.26 10.20 1.06
CA ALA A 18 -15.46 11.01 1.29
C ALA A 18 -15.50 12.20 0.32
N PHE A 19 -16.67 12.50 -0.22
CA PHE A 19 -16.88 13.61 -1.14
C PHE A 19 -17.86 14.65 -0.55
N PRO A 20 -17.61 15.96 -0.73
CA PRO A 20 -16.43 16.55 -1.37
C PRO A 20 -15.14 16.25 -0.60
N LEU A 21 -14.02 16.14 -1.30
CA LEU A 21 -12.73 15.94 -0.65
C LEU A 21 -12.47 17.14 0.26
N ALA A 22 -12.29 16.89 1.55
CA ALA A 22 -12.15 17.94 2.55
C ALA A 22 -10.89 18.80 2.35
N GLN A 23 -9.89 18.26 1.66
CA GLN A 23 -8.61 18.91 1.39
C GLN A 23 -8.17 18.60 -0.04
N ASP A 24 -7.71 19.64 -0.74
CA ASP A 24 -7.14 19.65 -2.10
C ASP A 24 -8.15 19.62 -3.27
N SER A 25 -8.36 20.80 -3.89
CA SER A 25 -9.18 20.98 -5.10
C SER A 25 -8.53 20.47 -6.38
N GLU A 26 -7.26 20.04 -6.35
CA GLU A 26 -6.53 19.57 -7.52
C GLU A 26 -6.48 18.04 -7.66
N VAL A 27 -7.08 17.28 -6.73
CA VAL A 27 -7.17 15.81 -6.87
C VAL A 27 -8.20 15.45 -7.92
N GLY A 28 -7.74 14.93 -9.05
CA GLY A 28 -8.59 14.41 -10.14
C GLY A 28 -8.69 12.89 -10.20
N ALA A 29 -7.88 12.17 -9.39
CA ALA A 29 -7.93 10.71 -9.31
C ALA A 29 -7.51 10.20 -7.93
N ILE A 30 -8.18 9.15 -7.47
CA ILE A 30 -7.81 8.33 -6.31
C ILE A 30 -7.76 6.88 -6.77
N VAL A 31 -6.65 6.20 -6.49
CA VAL A 31 -6.46 4.77 -6.76
C VAL A 31 -6.27 4.05 -5.44
N ASP A 32 -7.13 3.07 -5.18
CA ASP A 32 -6.98 2.12 -4.08
C ASP A 32 -6.55 0.76 -4.62
N PHE A 33 -5.54 0.19 -3.98
CA PHE A 33 -5.07 -1.17 -4.19
C PHE A 33 -5.17 -1.97 -2.90
N TYR A 34 -5.63 -3.21 -3.01
CA TYR A 34 -5.66 -4.18 -1.92
C TYR A 34 -4.89 -5.45 -2.33
N GLY A 35 -3.87 -5.80 -1.56
CA GLY A 35 -3.20 -7.09 -1.65
C GLY A 35 -3.98 -8.09 -0.81
N VAL A 36 -4.66 -9.04 -1.45
CA VAL A 36 -5.51 -10.03 -0.80
C VAL A 36 -4.83 -11.39 -0.78
N VAL A 37 -4.80 -12.04 0.38
CA VAL A 37 -4.26 -13.39 0.53
C VAL A 37 -5.12 -14.37 -0.24
N ARG A 38 -4.54 -15.09 -1.20
CA ARG A 38 -5.25 -16.09 -2.00
C ARG A 38 -5.41 -17.39 -1.22
N SER A 39 -6.40 -18.20 -1.58
CA SER A 39 -6.61 -19.51 -0.95
C SER A 39 -5.65 -20.59 -1.41
N LEU A 40 -4.84 -20.31 -2.44
CA LEU A 40 -3.86 -21.23 -3.00
C LEU A 40 -2.50 -20.55 -3.06
N GLU A 41 -1.47 -21.31 -2.70
CA GLU A 41 -0.07 -20.94 -2.90
C GLU A 41 0.69 -22.11 -3.52
N ASN A 42 1.40 -21.86 -4.63
CA ASN A 42 2.08 -22.89 -5.41
C ASN A 42 1.18 -24.08 -5.82
N GLY A 43 -0.13 -23.83 -5.97
CA GLY A 43 -1.12 -24.86 -6.32
C GLY A 43 -1.80 -25.53 -5.13
N GLU A 44 -1.29 -25.33 -3.91
CA GLU A 44 -1.78 -26.00 -2.70
C GLU A 44 -2.68 -25.08 -1.85
N PRO A 45 -3.72 -25.61 -1.20
CA PRO A 45 -4.53 -24.85 -0.25
C PRO A 45 -3.71 -24.39 0.97
N ILE A 46 -3.86 -23.11 1.32
CA ILE A 46 -3.26 -22.54 2.53
C ILE A 46 -4.35 -21.93 3.42
N PRO A 47 -4.20 -21.94 4.76
CA PRO A 47 -5.15 -21.28 5.67
C PRO A 47 -4.95 -19.75 5.73
N GLY A 48 -3.77 -19.25 5.35
CA GLY A 48 -3.38 -17.86 5.42
C GLY A 48 -1.89 -17.68 5.18
N LEU A 49 -1.40 -16.47 5.41
CA LEU A 49 0.01 -16.10 5.33
C LEU A 49 0.43 -15.36 6.59
N ASP A 50 1.63 -15.64 7.08
CA ASP A 50 2.24 -14.93 8.20
C ASP A 50 3.20 -13.86 7.66
N TYR A 51 3.05 -12.63 8.17
CA TYR A 51 3.85 -11.48 7.75
C TYR A 51 4.66 -10.90 8.90
N GLU A 52 5.95 -10.68 8.66
CA GLU A 52 6.84 -9.97 9.57
C GLU A 52 7.51 -8.79 8.87
N ALA A 53 7.97 -7.80 9.65
CA ALA A 53 8.66 -6.65 9.11
C ALA A 53 9.69 -6.09 10.09
N TYR A 54 10.84 -5.66 9.56
CA TYR A 54 11.77 -4.83 10.34
C TYR A 54 11.31 -3.36 10.29
N LEU A 55 10.35 -3.02 11.17
CA LEU A 55 9.57 -1.77 11.11
C LEU A 55 10.40 -0.49 10.91
N PRO A 56 11.47 -0.21 11.68
CA PRO A 56 12.24 1.03 11.50
C PRO A 56 12.83 1.19 10.10
N MET A 57 13.33 0.09 9.53
CA MET A 57 13.89 0.10 8.17
C MET A 57 12.79 0.08 7.12
N ALA A 58 11.72 -0.67 7.35
CA ALA A 58 10.59 -0.75 6.43
C ALA A 58 9.96 0.64 6.20
N GLU A 59 9.70 1.39 7.28
CA GLU A 59 9.17 2.76 7.15
C GLU A 59 10.16 3.68 6.43
N LYS A 60 11.45 3.62 6.77
CA LYS A 60 12.49 4.43 6.13
C LYS A 60 12.56 4.18 4.61
N GLU A 61 12.58 2.91 4.20
CA GLU A 61 12.67 2.54 2.78
C GLU A 61 11.40 2.92 2.01
N LEU A 62 10.21 2.72 2.59
CA LEU A 62 8.95 3.17 1.98
C LEU A 62 8.92 4.69 1.75
N ARG A 63 9.40 5.48 2.73
CA ARG A 63 9.51 6.95 2.58
C ARG A 63 10.51 7.32 1.47
N ARG A 64 11.65 6.64 1.41
CA ARG A 64 12.64 6.83 0.34
C ARG A 64 12.04 6.55 -1.04
N ILE A 65 11.40 5.40 -1.20
CA ILE A 65 10.73 5.00 -2.45
C ILE A 65 9.67 6.03 -2.84
N CYS A 66 8.83 6.48 -1.90
CA CYS A 66 7.81 7.50 -2.17
C CYS A 66 8.44 8.80 -2.69
N ALA A 67 9.54 9.26 -2.07
CA ALA A 67 10.25 10.47 -2.50
C ALA A 67 10.95 10.32 -3.85
N GLU A 68 11.40 9.11 -4.20
CA GLU A 68 11.95 8.80 -5.53
C GLU A 68 10.85 8.85 -6.60
N LEU A 69 9.74 8.16 -6.36
CA LEU A 69 8.62 8.08 -7.30
C LEU A 69 7.92 9.42 -7.51
N GLU A 70 7.87 10.30 -6.50
CA GLU A 70 7.23 11.63 -6.61
C GLU A 70 7.86 12.50 -7.71
N LYS A 71 9.15 12.28 -8.02
CA LYS A 71 9.88 13.05 -9.04
C LYS A 71 9.33 12.82 -10.45
N ASP A 72 9.01 11.57 -10.77
CA ASP A 72 8.55 11.16 -12.10
C ASP A 72 7.02 10.99 -12.18
N HIS A 73 6.39 10.77 -11.03
CA HIS A 73 4.95 10.52 -10.89
C HIS A 73 4.37 11.39 -9.77
N PRO A 74 4.22 12.72 -9.98
CA PRO A 74 3.76 13.61 -8.91
C PRO A 74 2.36 13.24 -8.45
N CYS A 75 2.20 13.06 -7.13
CA CYS A 75 0.90 12.82 -6.50
C CYS A 75 0.74 13.68 -5.24
N ARG A 76 -0.52 13.82 -4.79
CA ARG A 76 -0.88 14.66 -3.63
C ARG A 76 -0.69 13.91 -2.33
N SER A 77 -1.14 12.68 -2.27
CA SER A 77 -0.98 11.85 -1.08
C SER A 77 -0.84 10.37 -1.39
N VAL A 78 -0.14 9.69 -0.48
CA VAL A 78 0.05 8.24 -0.45
C VAL A 78 -0.26 7.75 0.95
N SER A 79 -1.10 6.72 1.05
CA SER A 79 -1.32 5.95 2.27
C SER A 79 -0.90 4.52 2.02
N PHE A 80 0.01 4.00 2.84
CA PHE A 80 0.45 2.62 2.83
C PHE A 80 0.09 1.97 4.17
N LEU A 81 -0.64 0.87 4.13
CA LEU A 81 -1.02 0.09 5.33
C LEU A 81 -0.74 -1.38 5.07
N HIS A 82 0.15 -1.97 5.87
CA HIS A 82 0.44 -3.41 5.81
C HIS A 82 0.01 -4.09 7.11
N ARG A 83 -0.66 -5.24 6.98
CA ARG A 83 -1.00 -6.10 8.11
C ARG A 83 0.15 -7.07 8.38
N LEU A 84 0.53 -7.20 9.65
CA LEU A 84 1.54 -8.11 10.16
C LEU A 84 0.87 -9.24 10.97
N GLY A 85 1.63 -10.29 11.26
CA GLY A 85 1.12 -11.52 11.85
C GLY A 85 0.32 -12.34 10.85
N HIS A 86 -0.57 -13.18 11.37
CA HIS A 86 -1.36 -14.09 10.54
C HIS A 86 -2.50 -13.37 9.82
N VAL A 87 -2.56 -13.56 8.50
CA VAL A 87 -3.61 -13.04 7.62
C VAL A 87 -4.30 -14.21 6.92
N THR A 88 -5.56 -14.44 7.29
CA THR A 88 -6.39 -15.50 6.73
C THR A 88 -6.62 -15.28 5.23
N THR A 89 -6.80 -16.36 4.49
CA THR A 89 -7.18 -16.26 3.07
C THR A 89 -8.42 -15.39 2.86
N ARG A 90 -8.45 -14.69 1.72
CA ARG A 90 -9.47 -13.73 1.30
C ARG A 90 -9.47 -12.41 2.09
N GLU A 91 -8.58 -12.24 3.06
CA GLU A 91 -8.38 -10.96 3.74
C GLU A 91 -7.25 -10.15 3.11
N ALA A 92 -7.30 -8.82 3.26
CA ALA A 92 -6.26 -7.93 2.79
C ALA A 92 -5.06 -7.95 3.75
N SER A 93 -3.88 -8.22 3.20
CA SER A 93 -2.59 -8.03 3.88
C SER A 93 -1.96 -6.66 3.59
N LEU A 94 -2.34 -6.02 2.49
CA LEU A 94 -1.82 -4.72 2.08
C LEU A 94 -2.94 -3.82 1.57
N HIS A 95 -2.89 -2.54 1.90
CA HIS A 95 -3.66 -1.49 1.27
C HIS A 95 -2.77 -0.30 0.89
N VAL A 96 -2.94 0.19 -0.34
CA VAL A 96 -2.28 1.40 -0.83
C VAL A 96 -3.32 2.33 -1.44
N ARG A 97 -3.38 3.58 -0.99
CA ARG A 97 -4.17 4.66 -1.60
C ARG A 97 -3.26 5.73 -2.15
N VAL A 98 -3.43 6.10 -3.41
CA VAL A 98 -2.73 7.23 -4.04
C VAL A 98 -3.75 8.22 -4.58
N ALA A 99 -3.64 9.49 -4.18
CA ALA A 99 -4.41 10.59 -4.74
C ALA A 99 -3.51 11.47 -5.61
N ALA A 100 -3.90 11.74 -6.86
CA ALA A 100 -3.12 12.54 -7.78
C ALA A 100 -3.99 13.46 -8.64
N LYS A 101 -3.34 14.37 -9.37
CA LYS A 101 -4.02 15.33 -10.26
C LYS A 101 -4.71 14.63 -11.42
N HIS A 102 -4.06 13.63 -12.01
CA HIS A 102 -4.64 12.80 -13.04
C HIS A 102 -4.43 11.32 -12.73
N ARG A 103 -5.21 10.47 -13.41
CA ARG A 103 -5.21 9.02 -13.18
C ARG A 103 -3.89 8.35 -13.57
N ALA A 104 -3.17 8.88 -14.55
CA ALA A 104 -1.96 8.26 -15.08
C ALA A 104 -0.88 8.17 -14.00
N GLU A 105 -0.66 9.27 -13.29
CA GLU A 105 0.28 9.37 -12.18
C GLU A 105 -0.17 8.52 -11.00
N ALA A 106 -1.47 8.53 -10.65
CA ALA A 106 -2.00 7.70 -9.56
C ALA A 106 -1.77 6.20 -9.79
N PHE A 107 -2.08 5.69 -10.99
CA PHE A 107 -1.86 4.29 -11.34
C PHE A 107 -0.37 3.93 -11.40
N ALA A 108 0.45 4.77 -12.04
CA ALA A 108 1.88 4.53 -12.16
C ALA A 108 2.56 4.47 -10.78
N PHE A 109 2.26 5.45 -9.91
CA PHE A 109 2.81 5.51 -8.57
C PHE A 109 2.40 4.30 -7.72
N ALA A 110 1.10 3.97 -7.69
CA ALA A 110 0.61 2.84 -6.90
C ALA A 110 1.28 1.53 -7.30
N LYS A 111 1.37 1.26 -8.61
CA LYS A 111 2.03 0.06 -9.14
C LYS A 111 3.51 0.01 -8.74
N LEU A 112 4.26 1.08 -9.03
CA LEU A 112 5.70 1.12 -8.77
C LEU A 112 6.04 1.07 -7.29
N LEU A 113 5.22 1.68 -6.43
CA LEU A 113 5.39 1.59 -4.98
C LEU A 113 5.27 0.14 -4.49
N ILE A 114 4.28 -0.61 -4.99
CA ILE A 114 4.08 -2.02 -4.61
C ILE A 114 5.25 -2.89 -5.11
N ASP A 115 5.69 -2.67 -6.35
CA ASP A 115 6.81 -3.42 -6.93
C ASP A 115 8.10 -3.16 -6.13
N ARG A 116 8.47 -1.89 -5.93
CA ARG A 116 9.65 -1.50 -5.16
C ARG A 116 9.56 -1.92 -3.69
N MET A 117 8.36 -1.93 -3.11
CA MET A 117 8.17 -2.46 -1.75
C MET A 117 8.54 -3.93 -1.67
N LYS A 118 8.11 -4.75 -2.63
CA LYS A 118 8.43 -6.19 -2.65
C LYS A 118 9.92 -6.47 -2.89
N GLU A 119 10.62 -5.56 -3.55
CA GLU A 119 12.04 -5.69 -3.88
C GLU A 119 12.95 -5.18 -2.74
N ASP A 120 12.67 -4.00 -2.21
CA ASP A 120 13.61 -3.25 -1.37
C ASP A 120 13.26 -3.26 0.12
N VAL A 121 11.99 -3.48 0.47
CA VAL A 121 11.49 -3.23 1.83
C VAL A 121 11.52 -4.54 2.64
N PRO A 122 12.09 -4.53 3.87
CA PRO A 122 12.19 -5.73 4.71
C PRO A 122 10.84 -6.10 5.35
N ILE A 123 9.92 -6.60 4.52
CA ILE A 123 8.63 -7.21 4.86
C ILE A 123 8.62 -8.60 4.23
N TRP A 124 8.42 -9.63 5.05
CA TRP A 124 8.53 -11.02 4.61
C TRP A 124 7.22 -11.77 4.82
N LYS A 125 6.91 -12.64 3.86
CA LYS A 125 5.99 -13.76 4.03
C LYS A 125 6.79 -14.91 4.61
N ILE A 126 6.38 -15.43 5.77
CA ILE A 126 6.98 -16.61 6.39
C ILE A 126 6.30 -17.88 5.86
#